data_AF-A0A0P7BY77-F1
#
_entry.id   AF-A0A0P7BY77-F1
#
_cell.length_a   1.000
_cell.length_b   1.000
_cell.length_c   1.000
_cell.angle_alpha   90.00
_cell.angle_beta   90.00
_cell.angle_gamma   90.00
#
_symmetry.space_group_name_H-M   'P 1'
#
loop_
_entity.id
_entity.type
_entity.pdbx_description
1 polymer ?
#
loop_
_entity_poly.entity_id
_entity_poly.type
_entity_poly.pdbx_seq_one_letter_code
_entity_poly.pdbx_strand_id
1 'polypeptide(L)' 'MNLPRILTENPPEHITHFQASSNYTFLLLGDGKHLISGYTLQFLEAWIDNDMFIRIDRSNLVRGTISLK' A
#
# COMPACT_ATOMS: atom_id res chain seq x y z
N MET A 1 14.18 -9.11 -9.94
CA MET A 1 14.01 -7.99 -8.98
C MET A 1 13.43 -8.60 -7.71
N ASN A 2 13.90 -8.23 -6.52
CA ASN A 2 13.45 -8.86 -5.27
C ASN A 2 12.24 -8.10 -4.70
N LEU A 3 11.38 -8.80 -3.95
CA LEU A 3 10.28 -8.19 -3.23
C LEU A 3 10.82 -7.03 -2.36
N PRO A 4 10.24 -5.83 -2.42
CA PRO A 4 10.67 -4.69 -1.62
C PRO A 4 10.67 -5.03 -0.13
N ARG A 5 11.75 -4.71 0.58
CA ARG A 5 11.92 -5.01 2.01
C ARG A 5 10.75 -4.51 2.86
N ILE A 6 10.17 -3.35 2.51
CA ILE A 6 9.03 -2.79 3.23
C ILE A 6 7.78 -3.67 3.14
N LEU A 7 7.58 -4.38 2.02
CA LEU A 7 6.49 -5.35 1.83
C LEU A 7 6.84 -6.72 2.44
N THR A 8 8.12 -7.04 2.57
CA THR A 8 8.57 -8.24 3.33
C THR A 8 8.36 -8.06 4.83
N GLU A 9 8.70 -6.89 5.38
CA GLU A 9 8.55 -6.59 6.82
C GLU A 9 7.11 -6.24 7.19
N ASN A 10 6.32 -5.75 6.23
CA ASN A 10 4.93 -5.38 6.42
C ASN A 10 4.10 -6.05 5.33
N PRO A 11 3.68 -7.31 5.57
CA PRO A 11 2.90 -8.06 4.61
C PRO A 11 1.63 -7.29 4.19
N PRO A 12 1.18 -7.42 2.93
CA PRO A 12 0.02 -6.69 2.41
C PRO A 12 -1.25 -6.84 3.26
N GLU A 13 -1.39 -7.95 4.01
CA GLU A 13 -2.48 -8.25 4.94
C GLU A 13 -2.56 -7.30 6.14
N HIS A 14 -1.50 -6.56 6.44
CA HIS A 14 -1.50 -5.53 7.49
C HIS A 14 -1.71 -4.11 6.96
N ILE A 15 -1.65 -3.92 5.64
CA ILE A 15 -1.76 -2.62 4.97
C ILE A 15 -3.22 -2.36 4.59
N THR A 16 -3.76 -1.23 5.01
CA THR A 16 -5.13 -0.80 4.68
C THR A 16 -5.16 0.10 3.45
N HIS A 17 -4.12 0.90 3.25
CA HIS A 17 -4.08 1.92 2.21
C HIS A 17 -2.63 2.29 1.86
N PHE A 18 -2.35 2.49 0.58
CA PHE A 18 -1.17 3.19 0.10
C PHE A 18 -1.54 4.56 -0.46
N GLN A 19 -0.86 5.60 0.01
CA GLN A 19 -1.12 6.98 -0.42
C GLN A 19 0.15 7.64 -0.97
N ALA A 20 0.12 8.07 -2.23
CA ALA A 20 1.21 8.86 -2.80
C ALA A 20 1.17 10.31 -2.27
N SER A 21 2.33 10.76 -1.81
CA SER A 21 2.66 12.15 -1.53
C SER A 21 3.71 12.63 -2.55
N SER A 22 4.09 13.92 -2.52
CA SER A 22 4.93 14.54 -3.56
C SER A 22 6.26 13.81 -3.81
N ASN A 23 6.85 13.19 -2.79
CA ASN A 23 8.20 12.57 -2.88
C ASN A 23 8.27 11.15 -2.30
N TYR A 24 7.18 10.60 -1.80
CA TYR A 24 7.16 9.31 -1.12
C TYR A 24 5.74 8.73 -1.10
N THR A 25 5.62 7.45 -0.79
CA THR A 25 4.34 6.77 -0.58
C THR A 25 4.19 6.41 0.89
N PHE A 26 3.04 6.76 1.48
CA PHE A 26 2.64 6.27 2.78
C PHE A 26 2.05 4.87 2.67
N LEU A 27 2.45 3.98 3.57
CA LEU A 27 1.75 2.71 3.83
C LEU A 27 1.01 2.88 5.15
N LEU A 28 -0.32 2.91 5.09
CA LEU A 28 -1.17 2.99 6.27
C LEU A 28 -1.47 1.56 6.73
N LEU A 29 -1.19 1.30 8.01
CA LEU A 29 -1.38 -0.01 8.63
C LEU A 29 -2.70 -0.07 9.41
N GLY A 30 -3.20 -1.28 9.65
CA GLY A 30 -4.43 -1.52 10.42
C GLY A 30 -4.36 -1.10 11.89
N ASP A 31 -3.16 -0.91 12.44
CA ASP A 31 -2.93 -0.43 13.81
C ASP A 31 -2.86 1.10 13.93
N GLY A 32 -3.12 1.82 12.83
CA GLY A 32 -3.08 3.28 12.76
C GLY A 32 -1.67 3.86 12.58
N LYS A 33 -0.63 3.05 12.45
CA LYS A 33 0.71 3.52 12.09
C LYS A 33 0.83 3.79 10.60
N HIS A 34 1.69 4.73 10.25
CA HIS A 34 2.07 5.03 8.86
C HIS A 34 3.57 4.78 8.67
N LEU A 35 3.92 4.09 7.59
CA LEU A 35 5.30 3.92 7.14
C LEU A 35 5.54 4.77 5.90
N ILE A 36 6.78 5.22 5.73
CA ILE A 36 7.20 5.98 4.56
C ILE A 36 8.01 5.07 3.65
N SER A 37 7.63 5.05 2.38
CA SER A 37 8.31 4.33 1.31
C SER A 37 8.86 5.31 0.28
N GLY A 38 10.10 5.11 -0.14
CA GLY A 38 10.66 5.80 -1.30
C GLY A 38 10.15 5.26 -2.64
N TYR A 39 9.37 4.18 -2.64
CA TYR A 39 8.78 3.63 -3.85
C TYR A 39 7.50 4.37 -4.25
N THR A 40 7.26 4.46 -5.56
CA THR A 40 6.02 5.02 -6.12
C THR A 40 4.87 4.04 -5.99
N LEU A 41 3.63 4.53 -6.06
CA LEU A 41 2.45 3.66 -6.12
C LEU A 41 2.53 2.68 -7.30
N GLN A 42 2.89 3.14 -8.48
CA GLN A 42 3.01 2.27 -9.66
C GLN A 42 4.01 1.12 -9.46
N PHE A 43 5.11 1.40 -8.77
CA PHE A 43 6.08 0.35 -8.44
C PHE A 43 5.50 -0.65 -7.44
N LEU A 44 4.83 -0.17 -6.38
CA LEU A 44 4.22 -1.05 -5.36
C LEU A 44 3.08 -1.89 -5.93
N GLU A 45 2.28 -1.32 -6.83
CA GLU A 45 1.17 -1.98 -7.54
C GLU A 45 1.64 -3.20 -8.33
N ALA A 46 2.88 -3.21 -8.83
CA ALA A 46 3.46 -4.38 -9.49
C ALA A 46 3.81 -5.54 -8.53
N TRP A 47 3.82 -5.32 -7.22
CA TRP A 47 4.20 -6.29 -6.19
C TRP A 47 3.06 -6.73 -5.28
N ILE A 48 1.93 -6.03 -5.31
CA ILE A 48 0.76 -6.36 -4.49
C ILE A 48 -0.31 -7.00 -5.34
N ASP A 49 -1.13 -7.84 -4.72
CA ASP A 49 -2.24 -8.50 -5.40
C ASP A 49 -3.34 -7.49 -5.73
N ASN A 50 -3.71 -7.41 -7.01
CA ASN A 50 -4.77 -6.53 -7.50
C ASN A 50 -6.15 -6.95 -6.98
N ASP A 51 -6.33 -8.19 -6.54
CA ASP A 51 -7.56 -8.64 -5.90
C ASP A 51 -7.67 -8.11 -4.45
N MET A 52 -6.55 -7.74 -3.82
CA MET A 52 -6.52 -7.17 -2.48
C MET A 52 -6.63 -5.65 -2.46
N PHE A 53 -6.12 -4.95 -3.47
CA PHE A 53 -6.04 -3.49 -3.50
C PHE A 53 -6.66 -2.90 -4.77
N ILE A 54 -7.47 -1.87 -4.58
CA ILE A 54 -8.17 -1.14 -5.63
C ILE A 54 -7.62 0.27 -5.71
N ARG A 55 -7.19 0.67 -6.90
CA ARG A 55 -6.76 2.04 -7.19
C ARG A 55 -7.99 2.92 -7.35
N ILE A 56 -8.24 3.82 -6.39
CA ILE A 56 -9.42 4.71 -6.41
C ILE A 56 -9.13 6.06 -7.05
N ASP A 57 -7.86 6.50 -7.03
CA ASP A 57 -7.39 7.67 -7.77
C ASP A 57 -5.87 7.60 -7.98
N ARG A 58 -5.29 8.66 -8.56
CA ARG A 58 -3.85 8.72 -8.87
C ARG A 58 -2.94 8.62 -7.65
N SER A 59 -3.45 8.99 -6.49
CA SER A 59 -2.75 9.12 -5.22
C SER A 59 -3.16 8.08 -4.20
N ASN A 60 -4.20 7.27 -4.42
CA ASN A 60 -4.75 6.37 -3.41
C ASN A 60 -5.00 4.95 -3.97
N LEU A 61 -4.47 3.95 -3.28
CA LEU A 61 -4.61 2.53 -3.55
C LEU A 61 -5.05 1.83 -2.26
N VAL A 62 -6.33 1.47 -2.17
CA VAL A 62 -7.00 1.07 -0.93
C VAL A 62 -7.33 -0.41 -0.92
N ARG A 63 -7.38 -1.05 0.25
CA ARG A 63 -7.81 -2.45 0.33
C ARG A 63 -9.25 -2.61 -0.19
N GLY A 64 -9.47 -3.56 -1.11
CA GLY A 64 -10.75 -3.81 -1.78
C GLY A 64 -11.80 -4.50 -0.91
N THR A 65 -11.40 -5.12 0.20
CA THR A 65 -12.33 -5.62 1.22
C THR A 65 -12.79 -4.45 2.08
N ILE A 66 -13.94 -3.88 1.75
CA ILE A 66 -14.63 -2.94 2.65
C ILE A 66 -15.06 -3.76 3.88
N SER A 67 -14.25 -3.79 4.94
CA SER A 67 -14.72 -4.21 6.25
C SER A 67 -15.63 -3.11 6.81
N LEU A 68 -16.89 -3.13 6.40
CA LEU A 68 -17.96 -2.50 7.18
C LEU A 68 -18.08 -3.31 8.47
N LYS A 69 -17.49 -2.80 9.56
CA LYS A 69 -17.84 -3.22 10.91
C LYS A 69 -19.08 -2.47 11.36
#